data_AF-A0A357EX65-F1
#
_entry.id   AF-A0A357EX65-F1
#
_cell.length_a   1.000
_cell.length_b   1.000
_cell.length_c   1.000
_cell.angle_alpha   90.00
_cell.angle_beta   90.00
_cell.angle_gamma   90.00
#
_symmetry.space_group_name_H-M   'P 1'
#
loop_
_entity.id
_entity.type
_entity.pdbx_description
1 polymer ?
#
loop_
_entity_poly.entity_id
_entity_poly.type
_entity_poly.pdbx_seq_one_letter_code
_entity_poly.pdbx_strand_id
1 'polypeptide(L)'
;MIARSRHEMKVSRKPPFIANSAATRLQSIHIDMRCLLFSALLVSGLAGACANYGSSSQNAQTPSVPVAERQADNPAKVANDSTEELAELITLPFEPVEVEWREQSAAAGGTSASAARKITAVIRFSSEHAKRIAADAAKLGTASTSNIETEEWYPEELIAHSEMNGDSGLAATIYPANGFYRPPFSGG
;
A
#
# COMPACT_ATOMS: atom_id res chain seq x y z
N MET A 1 35.44 -52.32 -3.55
CA MET A 1 35.36 -51.50 -4.77
C MET A 1 36.19 -50.24 -4.53
N ILE A 2 37.22 -50.02 -5.33
CA ILE A 2 38.17 -48.89 -5.25
C ILE A 2 37.65 -47.78 -6.16
N ALA A 3 37.64 -46.51 -5.70
CA ALA A 3 38.34 -45.39 -6.36
C ALA A 3 37.88 -44.01 -5.84
N ARG A 4 38.88 -43.17 -5.54
CA ARG A 4 38.84 -41.74 -5.23
C ARG A 4 38.31 -40.91 -6.41
N SER A 5 37.72 -39.74 -6.14
CA SER A 5 38.17 -38.52 -6.84
C SER A 5 37.87 -37.26 -6.05
N ARG A 6 38.83 -36.34 -6.15
CA ARG A 6 39.08 -35.11 -5.40
C ARG A 6 38.92 -33.98 -6.41
N HIS A 7 38.15 -32.94 -6.10
CA HIS A 7 38.35 -31.65 -6.74
C HIS A 7 38.29 -30.51 -5.73
N GLU A 8 39.40 -29.77 -5.71
CA GLU A 8 39.66 -28.62 -4.88
C GLU A 8 39.10 -27.33 -5.51
N MET A 9 38.93 -26.38 -4.59
CA MET A 9 38.42 -25.01 -4.62
C MET A 9 38.94 -24.09 -5.73
N LYS A 10 38.15 -23.03 -6.02
CA LYS A 10 38.70 -21.68 -6.23
C LYS A 10 37.93 -20.64 -5.42
N VAL A 11 38.68 -19.95 -4.56
CA VAL A 11 38.24 -18.85 -3.71
C VAL A 11 38.48 -17.51 -4.41
N SER A 12 37.48 -16.65 -4.28
CA SER A 12 37.41 -15.17 -4.35
C SER A 12 38.72 -14.37 -4.25
N ARG A 13 38.84 -13.34 -5.12
CA ARG A 13 39.30 -11.96 -4.79
C ARG A 13 38.69 -10.91 -5.75
N LYS A 14 37.92 -9.95 -5.21
CA LYS A 14 37.71 -8.56 -5.71
C LYS A 14 38.77 -7.63 -5.03
N PRO A 15 38.87 -6.31 -5.29
CA PRO A 15 38.81 -5.48 -6.50
C PRO A 15 40.04 -4.51 -6.59
N PRO A 16 40.07 -3.52 -7.51
CA PRO A 16 40.07 -2.09 -7.08
C PRO A 16 39.17 -1.19 -7.98
N PHE A 17 38.37 -0.24 -7.48
CA PHE A 17 38.63 1.11 -6.90
C PHE A 17 38.71 2.26 -7.94
N ILE A 18 38.03 3.38 -7.61
CA ILE A 18 38.04 4.77 -8.17
C ILE A 18 37.24 4.96 -9.49
N ALA A 19 36.29 5.91 -9.65
CA ALA A 19 36.33 7.33 -9.28
C ALA A 19 34.96 8.01 -9.06
N ASN A 20 35.05 9.07 -8.25
CA ASN A 20 34.11 10.15 -7.95
C ASN A 20 33.45 10.80 -9.18
N SER A 21 32.25 11.37 -8.99
CA SER A 21 32.00 12.80 -9.26
C SER A 21 30.74 13.31 -8.59
N ALA A 22 30.90 14.48 -7.98
CA ALA A 22 29.91 15.25 -7.27
C ALA A 22 28.93 15.96 -8.21
N ALA A 23 27.70 16.17 -7.76
CA ALA A 23 26.90 17.32 -8.18
C ALA A 23 25.83 17.63 -7.12
N THR A 24 26.24 18.48 -6.19
CA THR A 24 25.39 19.33 -5.35
C THR A 24 24.39 20.11 -6.21
N ARG A 25 23.10 20.12 -5.85
CA ARG A 25 22.27 21.33 -6.05
C ARG A 25 21.08 21.40 -5.08
N LEU A 26 21.25 22.33 -4.13
CA LEU A 26 20.23 23.00 -3.35
C LEU A 26 19.24 23.72 -4.28
N GLN A 27 17.93 23.54 -4.05
CA GLN A 27 16.90 24.55 -4.35
C GLN A 27 15.88 24.47 -3.20
N SER A 28 16.03 25.33 -2.20
CA SER A 28 15.44 26.68 -2.10
C SER A 28 13.95 26.64 -1.80
N ILE A 29 13.67 26.70 -0.50
CA ILE A 29 12.37 26.92 0.10
C ILE A 29 11.90 28.33 -0.28
N HIS A 30 10.81 28.45 -1.05
CA HIS A 30 10.08 29.71 -1.18
C HIS A 30 8.74 29.55 -0.48
N ILE A 31 8.69 30.01 0.78
CA ILE A 31 7.44 30.26 1.51
C ILE A 31 6.97 31.63 1.04
N ASP A 32 5.96 31.67 0.17
CA ASP A 32 5.35 32.93 -0.24
C ASP A 32 4.33 33.39 0.81
N MET A 33 4.85 34.22 1.71
CA MET A 33 4.19 34.99 2.77
C MET A 33 3.40 36.15 2.18
N ARG A 34 2.49 35.91 1.22
CA ARG A 34 1.66 36.94 0.59
C ARG A 34 0.35 36.38 0.08
N CYS A 35 -0.63 36.29 0.98
CA CYS A 35 -2.06 36.56 0.73
C CYS A 35 -2.85 36.46 2.04
N LEU A 36 -2.26 36.97 3.14
CA LEU A 36 -3.04 37.62 4.18
C LEU A 36 -3.51 38.96 3.61
N LEU A 37 -4.75 39.31 3.90
CA LEU A 37 -5.46 40.55 3.53
C LEU A 37 -6.29 40.45 2.24
N PHE A 38 -7.55 40.03 2.39
CA PHE A 38 -8.64 40.90 1.94
C PHE A 38 -9.82 40.72 2.88
N SER A 39 -9.78 41.55 3.92
CA SER A 39 -10.84 41.76 4.89
C SER A 39 -12.03 42.47 4.25
N ALA A 40 -13.22 42.09 4.75
CA ALA A 40 -14.37 42.96 4.98
C ALA A 40 -15.08 43.61 3.79
N LEU A 41 -16.34 43.19 3.57
CA LEU A 41 -17.41 44.17 3.36
C LEU A 41 -18.73 43.67 3.95
N LEU A 42 -19.15 44.38 4.99
CA LEU A 42 -20.48 44.42 5.60
C LEU A 42 -21.52 44.89 4.56
N VAL A 43 -22.79 44.54 4.78
CA VAL A 43 -23.91 45.48 5.05
C VAL A 43 -25.26 44.81 4.71
N SER A 44 -26.03 44.63 5.79
CA SER A 44 -27.48 44.71 6.00
C SER A 44 -28.46 44.91 4.83
N GLY A 45 -29.56 44.14 4.91
CA GLY A 45 -30.85 44.47 4.27
C GLY A 45 -32.00 43.76 4.99
N LEU A 46 -32.72 44.50 5.85
CA LEU A 46 -33.89 44.08 6.62
C LEU A 46 -35.18 44.43 5.83
N ALA A 47 -36.21 43.61 6.03
CA ALA A 47 -37.66 43.86 5.85
C ALA A 47 -38.33 43.59 4.48
N GLY A 48 -39.43 42.83 4.53
CA GLY A 48 -40.62 43.15 3.73
C GLY A 48 -41.42 41.97 3.14
N ALA A 49 -42.59 41.72 3.73
CA ALA A 49 -43.83 41.24 3.11
C ALA A 49 -44.07 39.73 2.86
N CYS A 50 -45.16 39.29 3.47
CA CYS A 50 -45.92 38.06 3.27
C CYS A 50 -46.76 38.12 1.97
N ALA A 51 -46.79 37.02 1.20
CA ALA A 51 -47.92 36.66 0.34
C ALA A 51 -47.82 35.19 -0.11
N ASN A 52 -48.94 34.47 0.06
CA ASN A 52 -49.20 33.08 -0.33
C ASN A 52 -48.96 32.79 -1.83
N TYR A 53 -48.51 31.57 -2.14
CA TYR A 53 -49.19 30.54 -2.97
C TYR A 53 -48.16 29.64 -3.66
N GLY A 54 -48.35 28.32 -3.59
CA GLY A 54 -47.86 27.39 -4.61
C GLY A 54 -46.81 26.39 -4.16
N SER A 55 -47.30 25.19 -3.83
CA SER A 55 -46.71 23.86 -4.08
C SER A 55 -45.25 23.77 -4.53
N SER A 56 -44.40 23.17 -3.69
CA SER A 56 -43.44 22.13 -4.09
C SER A 56 -42.81 21.46 -2.86
N SER A 57 -42.65 20.15 -2.96
CA SER A 57 -42.16 19.18 -1.98
C SER A 57 -40.94 19.63 -1.15
N GLN A 58 -41.07 19.62 0.17
CA GLN A 58 -39.94 19.60 1.11
C GLN A 58 -39.76 18.18 1.63
N ASN A 59 -38.57 17.60 1.44
CA ASN A 59 -38.10 16.58 2.37
C ASN A 59 -36.60 16.76 2.64
N ALA A 60 -36.32 17.16 3.88
CA ALA A 60 -35.10 17.00 4.66
C ALA A 60 -33.74 17.34 4.00
N GLN A 61 -33.25 18.55 4.29
CA GLN A 61 -31.80 18.81 4.38
C GLN A 61 -31.25 18.11 5.63
N THR A 62 -30.56 17.00 5.42
CA THR A 62 -29.59 16.46 6.39
C THR A 62 -28.35 17.35 6.42
N PRO A 63 -27.71 17.53 7.60
CA PRO A 63 -26.48 18.30 7.71
C PRO A 63 -25.36 17.60 6.93
N SER A 64 -24.70 18.36 6.06
CA SER A 64 -23.50 17.95 5.33
C SER A 64 -22.40 17.65 6.34
N VAL A 65 -22.23 16.38 6.69
CA VAL A 65 -21.01 15.88 7.32
C VAL A 65 -19.88 16.13 6.31
N PRO A 66 -18.72 16.70 6.71
CA PRO A 66 -17.59 16.80 5.80
C PRO A 66 -17.20 15.37 5.40
N VAL A 67 -17.48 15.02 4.15
CA VAL A 67 -16.88 13.86 3.49
C VAL A 67 -15.39 14.14 3.53
N ALA A 68 -14.69 13.39 4.39
CA ALA A 68 -13.24 13.29 4.30
C ALA A 68 -12.90 13.00 2.84
N GLU A 69 -12.24 13.95 2.19
CA GLU A 69 -11.68 13.79 0.85
C GLU A 69 -10.76 12.58 0.93
N ARG A 70 -11.26 11.40 0.54
CA ARG A 70 -10.43 10.25 0.26
C ARG A 70 -9.64 10.59 -0.99
N GLN A 71 -8.50 11.20 -0.72
CA GLN A 71 -7.40 11.57 -1.58
C GLN A 71 -7.28 10.61 -2.76
N ALA A 72 -7.82 11.04 -3.89
CA ALA A 72 -7.66 10.41 -5.18
C ALA A 72 -6.46 11.06 -5.85
N ASP A 73 -5.23 10.60 -5.55
CA ASP A 73 -4.03 11.07 -6.22
C ASP A 73 -2.96 9.96 -6.34
N ASN A 74 -2.73 9.54 -7.59
CA ASN A 74 -1.45 9.16 -8.22
C ASN A 74 -0.57 7.98 -7.68
N PRO A 75 0.23 7.34 -8.56
CA PRO A 75 0.72 5.96 -8.45
C PRO A 75 1.99 5.77 -7.59
N ALA A 76 2.16 6.55 -6.53
CA ALA A 76 3.32 6.45 -5.64
C ALA A 76 2.92 6.63 -4.17
N LYS A 77 1.78 6.03 -3.77
CA LYS A 77 1.43 5.99 -2.35
C LYS A 77 2.54 5.22 -1.64
N VAL A 78 3.34 5.92 -0.84
CA VAL A 78 4.36 5.37 0.06
C VAL A 78 3.73 4.19 0.79
N ALA A 79 4.47 3.09 0.97
CA ALA A 79 3.95 1.95 1.70
C ALA A 79 3.57 2.41 3.12
N ASN A 80 2.39 2.00 3.58
CA ASN A 80 1.90 2.26 4.92
C ASN A 80 2.40 1.13 5.84
N ASP A 81 2.80 1.47 7.05
CA ASP A 81 3.38 0.57 8.06
C ASP A 81 2.46 0.35 9.28
N SER A 82 1.30 1.02 9.34
CA SER A 82 0.34 0.85 10.42
C SER A 82 -0.40 -0.47 10.28
N THR A 83 -0.26 -1.28 11.33
CA THR A 83 -0.97 -2.55 11.48
C THR A 83 -2.46 -2.33 11.75
N GLU A 84 -2.80 -1.29 12.49
CA GLU A 84 -4.17 -0.94 12.87
C GLU A 84 -5.00 -0.58 11.63
N GLU A 85 -4.44 0.27 10.75
CA GLU A 85 -5.09 0.61 9.49
C GLU A 85 -5.27 -0.61 8.58
N LEU A 86 -4.29 -1.51 8.53
CA LEU A 86 -4.42 -2.75 7.77
C LEU A 86 -5.51 -3.66 8.34
N ALA A 87 -5.61 -3.76 9.67
CA ALA A 87 -6.63 -4.56 10.36
C ALA A 87 -8.06 -4.03 10.16
N GLU A 88 -8.23 -2.75 9.80
CA GLU A 88 -9.52 -2.22 9.37
C GLU A 88 -9.96 -2.77 8.00
N LEU A 89 -9.00 -3.16 7.16
CA LEU A 89 -9.22 -3.55 5.77
C LEU A 89 -9.24 -5.06 5.55
N ILE A 90 -8.44 -5.82 6.31
CA ILE A 90 -8.34 -7.29 6.22
C ILE A 90 -8.45 -7.93 7.61
N THR A 91 -8.64 -9.25 7.63
CA THR A 91 -8.62 -10.03 8.87
C THR A 91 -7.20 -10.52 9.14
N LEU A 92 -6.60 -10.12 10.27
CA LEU A 92 -5.30 -10.62 10.70
C LEU A 92 -5.50 -11.70 11.80
N PRO A 93 -5.12 -12.97 11.55
CA PRO A 93 -5.36 -14.06 12.51
C PRO A 93 -4.45 -13.99 13.74
N PHE A 94 -3.30 -13.31 13.61
CA PHE A 94 -2.32 -13.12 14.66
C PHE A 94 -1.74 -11.70 14.56
N GLU A 95 -1.16 -11.22 15.65
CA GLU A 95 -0.43 -9.96 15.66
C GLU A 95 0.87 -10.09 14.82
N PRO A 96 1.09 -9.19 13.84
CA PRO A 96 2.31 -9.18 13.05
C PRO A 96 3.48 -8.55 13.81
N VAL A 97 4.69 -8.92 13.43
CA VAL A 97 5.94 -8.30 13.92
C VAL A 97 6.22 -7.01 13.16
N GLU A 98 5.92 -7.00 11.87
CA GLU A 98 6.13 -5.87 10.96
C GLU A 98 5.15 -5.99 9.80
N VAL A 99 4.73 -4.83 9.28
CA VAL A 99 3.77 -4.71 8.19
C VAL A 99 4.24 -3.60 7.27
N GLU A 100 4.19 -3.85 5.97
CA GLU A 100 4.24 -2.82 4.93
C GLU A 100 3.16 -3.12 3.89
N TRP A 101 2.31 -2.14 3.57
CA TRP A 101 1.20 -2.37 2.66
C TRP A 101 0.86 -1.17 1.79
N ARG A 102 0.24 -1.42 0.63
CA ARG A 102 -0.26 -0.40 -0.28
C ARG A 102 -1.66 -0.75 -0.74
N GLU A 103 -2.50 0.27 -0.84
CA GLU A 103 -3.77 0.19 -1.53
C GLU A 103 -3.61 0.71 -2.95
N GLN A 104 -4.00 -0.11 -3.92
CA GLN A 104 -4.10 0.25 -5.33
C GLN A 104 -5.58 0.38 -5.69
N SER A 105 -6.00 1.58 -6.07
CA SER A 105 -7.27 1.77 -6.76
C SER A 105 -7.07 1.38 -8.23
N ALA A 106 -7.84 0.44 -8.77
CA ALA A 106 -7.84 0.19 -10.21
C ALA A 106 -8.17 1.51 -10.93
N ALA A 107 -7.23 2.00 -11.75
CA ALA A 107 -7.29 3.32 -12.35
C ALA A 107 -8.64 3.57 -13.06
N ALA A 108 -9.15 4.79 -12.89
CA ALA A 108 -10.31 5.36 -13.57
C ALA A 108 -10.07 5.56 -15.08
N GLY A 109 -9.79 4.47 -15.80
CA GLY A 109 -9.52 4.45 -17.25
C GLY A 109 -10.45 3.54 -18.05
N GLY A 110 -11.44 2.92 -17.42
CA GLY A 110 -12.48 2.12 -18.07
C GLY A 110 -13.86 2.57 -17.57
N THR A 111 -14.81 2.71 -18.49
CA THR A 111 -16.19 3.20 -18.30
C THR A 111 -17.09 2.28 -17.46
N SER A 112 -16.55 1.57 -16.47
CA SER A 112 -17.30 0.68 -15.57
C SER A 112 -17.23 1.18 -14.13
N ALA A 113 -18.39 1.42 -13.53
CA ALA A 113 -18.61 2.09 -12.25
C ALA A 113 -18.21 1.28 -11.00
N SER A 114 -17.10 0.54 -11.04
CA SER A 114 -16.54 -0.11 -9.85
C SER A 114 -15.04 -0.28 -10.02
N ALA A 115 -14.27 0.75 -9.66
CA ALA A 115 -12.82 0.62 -9.51
C ALA A 115 -12.55 -0.49 -8.47
N ALA A 116 -12.04 -1.64 -8.92
CA ALA A 116 -11.66 -2.72 -8.02
C ALA A 116 -10.52 -2.23 -7.12
N ARG A 117 -10.75 -2.23 -5.80
CA ARG A 117 -9.71 -1.95 -4.81
C ARG A 117 -8.85 -3.19 -4.66
N LYS A 118 -7.52 -3.02 -4.69
CA LYS A 118 -6.54 -4.09 -4.43
C LYS A 118 -5.65 -3.66 -3.27
N ILE A 119 -5.38 -4.58 -2.35
CA ILE A 119 -4.39 -4.39 -1.29
C ILE A 119 -3.25 -5.36 -1.54
N THR A 120 -2.03 -4.85 -1.54
CA THR A 120 -0.81 -5.67 -1.47
C THR A 120 -0.16 -5.38 -0.13
N ALA A 121 0.09 -6.43 0.67
CA ALA A 121 0.70 -6.31 1.98
C ALA A 121 1.82 -7.34 2.15
N VAL A 122 2.96 -6.90 2.65
CA VAL A 122 4.06 -7.73 3.13
C VAL A 122 3.97 -7.74 4.65
N ILE A 123 3.67 -8.90 5.22
CA ILE A 123 3.44 -9.05 6.66
C ILE A 123 4.44 -10.05 7.22
N ARG A 124 5.26 -9.62 8.17
CA ARG A 124 6.18 -10.49 8.89
C ARG A 124 5.49 -11.01 10.16
N PHE A 125 5.37 -12.32 10.25
CA PHE A 125 4.89 -13.00 11.46
C PHE A 125 6.04 -13.67 12.21
N SER A 126 5.83 -13.97 13.49
CA SER A 126 6.73 -14.86 14.24
C SER A 126 6.78 -16.25 13.57
N SER A 127 7.89 -16.97 13.76
CA SER A 127 8.05 -18.31 13.15
C SER A 127 6.93 -19.28 13.56
N GLU A 128 6.43 -19.16 14.79
CA GLU A 128 5.31 -19.95 15.28
C GLU A 128 4.00 -19.61 14.55
N HIS A 129 3.66 -18.32 14.49
CA HIS A 129 2.44 -17.85 13.81
C HIS A 129 2.47 -18.16 12.32
N ALA A 130 3.61 -17.94 11.64
CA ALA A 130 3.77 -18.24 10.22
C ALA A 130 3.49 -19.72 9.89
N LYS A 131 3.98 -20.65 10.72
CA LYS A 131 3.71 -22.09 10.56
C LYS A 131 2.23 -22.42 10.73
N ARG A 132 1.56 -21.80 11.70
CA ARG A 132 0.12 -21.99 11.93
C ARG A 132 -0.71 -21.44 10.77
N ILE A 133 -0.40 -20.23 10.29
CA ILE A 133 -1.03 -19.63 9.12
C ILE A 133 -0.89 -20.56 7.91
N ALA A 134 0.32 -21.04 7.62
CA ALA A 134 0.55 -21.95 6.49
C ALA A 134 -0.23 -23.27 6.63
N ALA A 135 -0.27 -23.84 7.85
CA ALA A 135 -1.01 -25.07 8.12
C ALA A 135 -2.53 -24.89 7.97
N ASP A 136 -3.07 -23.73 8.37
CA ASP A 136 -4.49 -23.43 8.23
C ASP A 136 -4.85 -23.10 6.77
N ALA A 137 -4.00 -22.35 6.06
CA ALA A 137 -4.21 -22.03 4.65
C ALA A 137 -4.13 -23.27 3.74
N ALA A 138 -3.26 -24.24 4.07
CA ALA A 138 -3.19 -25.53 3.39
C ALA A 138 -4.47 -26.39 3.51
N LYS A 139 -5.31 -26.14 4.53
CA LYS A 139 -6.62 -26.81 4.65
C LYS A 139 -7.66 -26.21 3.70
N LEU A 140 -7.47 -24.97 3.27
CA LEU A 140 -8.40 -24.24 2.39
C LEU A 140 -8.11 -24.49 0.91
N GLY A 141 -6.90 -24.92 0.57
CA GLY A 141 -6.54 -25.31 -0.80
C GLY A 141 -5.07 -25.72 -0.93
N THR A 142 -4.74 -26.21 -2.12
CA THR A 142 -3.39 -26.71 -2.42
C THR A 142 -2.40 -25.56 -2.56
N ALA A 143 -1.24 -25.70 -1.93
CA ALA A 143 -0.13 -24.78 -2.08
C ALA A 143 0.46 -24.86 -3.49
N SER A 144 0.91 -23.73 -4.03
CA SER A 144 1.65 -23.67 -5.29
C SER A 144 2.98 -22.92 -5.12
N THR A 145 3.99 -23.28 -5.90
CA THR A 145 5.25 -22.53 -5.93
C THR A 145 5.19 -21.49 -7.04
N SER A 146 5.61 -20.26 -6.75
CA SER A 146 5.70 -19.18 -7.74
C SER A 146 6.88 -18.27 -7.45
N ASN A 147 7.22 -17.43 -8.42
CA ASN A 147 8.15 -16.33 -8.25
C ASN A 147 7.35 -15.02 -8.10
N ILE A 148 7.56 -14.31 -7.00
CA ILE A 148 6.94 -13.00 -6.74
C ILE A 148 7.92 -11.92 -7.19
N GLU A 149 7.48 -11.01 -8.05
CA GLU A 149 8.29 -9.87 -8.45
C GLU A 149 8.58 -8.97 -7.23
N THR A 150 9.85 -8.62 -7.04
CA THR A 150 10.25 -7.72 -5.97
C THR A 150 9.90 -6.29 -6.35
N GLU A 151 9.27 -5.54 -5.46
CA GLU A 151 8.99 -4.13 -5.65
C GLU A 151 9.89 -3.26 -4.76
N GLU A 152 10.20 -2.04 -5.20
CA GLU A 152 11.09 -1.10 -4.49
C GLU A 152 10.62 -0.71 -3.09
N TRP A 153 9.35 -0.98 -2.78
CA TRP A 153 8.75 -0.63 -1.50
C TRP A 153 8.68 -1.79 -0.51
N TYR A 154 9.10 -2.98 -0.90
CA TYR A 154 9.17 -4.11 0.02
C TYR A 154 10.24 -3.87 1.10
N PRO A 155 10.18 -4.60 2.22
CA PRO A 155 11.22 -4.52 3.25
C PRO A 155 12.60 -4.80 2.66
N GLU A 156 13.62 -4.07 3.11
CA GLU A 156 14.99 -4.15 2.58
C GLU A 156 15.56 -5.57 2.62
N GLU A 157 15.16 -6.37 3.61
CA GLU A 157 15.56 -7.78 3.73
C GLU A 157 15.13 -8.61 2.51
N LEU A 158 13.94 -8.34 1.95
CA LEU A 158 13.43 -9.03 0.77
C LEU A 158 14.10 -8.54 -0.50
N ILE A 159 14.32 -7.23 -0.62
CA ILE A 159 15.03 -6.64 -1.76
C ILE A 159 16.45 -7.22 -1.84
N ALA A 160 17.19 -7.18 -0.73
CA ALA A 160 18.53 -7.74 -0.64
C ALA A 160 18.57 -9.24 -0.97
N HIS A 161 17.55 -10.01 -0.57
CA HIS A 161 17.48 -11.44 -0.89
C HIS A 161 17.40 -11.68 -2.40
N SER A 162 16.57 -10.90 -3.13
CA SER A 162 16.49 -11.02 -4.59
C SER A 162 17.80 -10.61 -5.28
N GLU A 163 18.46 -9.53 -4.82
CA GLU A 163 19.74 -9.09 -5.37
C GLU A 163 20.86 -10.11 -5.16
N MET A 164 20.90 -10.78 -4.00
CA MET A 164 21.91 -11.79 -3.69
C MET A 164 21.75 -13.07 -4.52
N ASN A 165 20.52 -13.45 -4.86
CA ASN A 165 20.24 -14.62 -5.68
C ASN A 165 20.45 -14.34 -7.18
N GLY A 166 20.52 -13.07 -7.58
CA GLY A 166 20.64 -12.66 -8.99
C GLY A 166 19.35 -12.85 -9.80
N ASP A 167 18.23 -13.08 -9.11
CA ASP A 167 16.90 -13.25 -9.69
C ASP A 167 16.08 -11.96 -9.55
N SER A 168 15.15 -11.71 -10.47
CA SER A 168 14.26 -10.54 -10.42
C SER A 168 13.07 -10.70 -9.46
N GLY A 169 13.12 -11.67 -8.55
CA GLY A 169 12.01 -11.99 -7.67
C GLY A 169 12.34 -12.94 -6.54
N LEU A 170 11.29 -13.30 -5.79
CA LEU A 170 11.33 -14.13 -4.61
C LEU A 170 10.58 -15.43 -4.85
N ALA A 171 11.29 -16.56 -4.75
CA ALA A 171 10.67 -17.87 -4.76
C ALA A 171 9.78 -18.03 -3.51
N ALA A 172 8.48 -18.22 -3.72
CA ALA A 172 7.49 -18.27 -2.66
C ALA A 172 6.55 -19.47 -2.82
N THR A 173 5.96 -19.86 -1.69
CA THR A 173 4.83 -20.80 -1.65
C THR A 173 3.55 -20.02 -1.42
N ILE A 174 2.60 -20.13 -2.34
CA ILE A 174 1.34 -19.41 -2.35
C ILE A 174 0.26 -20.31 -1.77
N TYR A 175 -0.60 -19.72 -0.93
CA TYR A 175 -1.78 -20.34 -0.36
C TYR A 175 -3.02 -19.47 -0.62
N PRO A 176 -4.24 -20.04 -0.57
CA PRO A 176 -5.47 -19.25 -0.67
C PRO A 176 -5.57 -18.21 0.45
N ALA A 177 -5.92 -16.97 0.10
CA ALA A 177 -5.97 -15.84 1.04
C ALA A 177 -7.32 -15.71 1.79
N ASN A 178 -8.23 -16.69 1.67
CA ASN A 178 -9.60 -16.63 2.19
C ASN A 178 -9.70 -16.27 3.67
N GLY A 179 -8.73 -16.69 4.50
CA GLY A 179 -8.69 -16.38 5.92
C GLY A 179 -8.43 -14.90 6.24
N PHE A 180 -7.97 -14.11 5.26
CA PHE A 180 -7.64 -12.70 5.41
C PHE A 180 -8.74 -11.77 4.89
N TYR A 181 -9.76 -12.28 4.20
CA TYR A 181 -10.77 -11.42 3.59
C TYR A 181 -11.64 -10.72 4.61
N ARG A 182 -11.99 -9.47 4.27
CA ARG A 182 -13.01 -8.67 4.92
C ARG A 182 -13.72 -7.86 3.82
N PRO A 183 -15.06 -7.69 3.87
CA PRO A 183 -15.77 -6.90 2.88
C PRO A 183 -15.16 -5.49 2.73
N PRO A 184 -14.99 -4.96 1.51
CA PRO A 184 -15.50 -5.45 0.23
C PRO A 184 -14.59 -6.45 -0.51
N PHE A 185 -13.49 -6.89 0.08
CA PHE A 185 -12.56 -7.82 -0.55
C PHE A 185 -13.11 -9.25 -0.50
N SER A 186 -13.01 -9.95 -1.64
CA SER A 186 -13.58 -11.30 -1.79
C SER A 186 -12.67 -12.28 -2.53
N GLY A 187 -11.43 -11.88 -2.83
CA GLY A 187 -10.49 -12.69 -3.62
C GLY A 187 -9.05 -12.18 -3.50
N GLY A 188 -8.10 -13.08 -3.78
CA GLY A 188 -6.67 -12.96 -3.53
C GLY A 188 -5.96 -14.29 -3.75
#